data_AF-A0AAV9D5N5-F1
#
_entry.id   AF-A0AAV9D5N5-F1
#
_cell.length_a   1.000
_cell.length_b   1.000
_cell.length_c   1.000
_cell.angle_alpha   90.00
_cell.angle_beta   90.00
_cell.angle_gamma   90.00
#
_symmetry.space_group_name_H-M   'P 1'
#
loop_
_entity.id
_entity.type
_entity.pdbx_description
1 polymer ?
#
loop_
_entity_poly.entity_id
_entity_poly.type
_entity_poly.pdbx_seq_one_letter_code
_entity_poly.pdbx_strand_id
1 'polypeptide(L)'
;MALKIISLVFVLLLGVVGGSTVPPVYIFGDSTADVGNNNFLPGNTAKANFPHNGIDFPHQKATGRFSNGFNGVDFIAKTMGHLRSPPPFLSFTNTTFHKHIFKGVNFASGGSGILDSTGSTLTMRMQLKHFSTVRSNISARVGEKAADEILSKSIFIVSTGGNDLFAFFAQFGPVNTTEREKFVATLISNYEDHIKTLYNLGARKFAIIGVPNVGCCPSIRSSNPTGDCINDLNAYASEFNEATKSLMHKLSSTYKGMKHAIGSTYEVVSNIMKNPHELVRG
;
A
#
# COMPACT_ATOMS: atom_id res chain seq x y z
N MET A 1 -12.24 -21.24 8.92
CA MET A 1 -13.23 -21.34 7.82
C MET A 1 -13.47 -19.99 7.14
N ALA A 2 -13.54 -18.88 7.90
CA ALA A 2 -13.73 -17.52 7.38
C ALA A 2 -12.65 -17.03 6.38
N LEU A 3 -11.37 -17.36 6.60
CA LEU A 3 -10.27 -16.97 5.69
C LEU A 3 -10.42 -17.60 4.29
N LYS A 4 -10.93 -18.84 4.23
CA LYS A 4 -11.23 -19.52 2.96
C LYS A 4 -12.43 -18.89 2.25
N ILE A 5 -13.43 -18.41 3.01
CA ILE A 5 -14.63 -17.77 2.46
C ILE A 5 -14.30 -16.38 1.92
N ILE A 6 -13.48 -15.59 2.60
CA ILE A 6 -13.02 -14.26 2.12
C ILE A 6 -12.17 -14.40 0.86
N SER A 7 -11.27 -15.39 0.81
CA SER A 7 -10.51 -15.71 -0.39
C SER A 7 -11.40 -16.15 -1.55
N LEU A 8 -12.52 -16.82 -1.29
CA LEU A 8 -13.46 -17.28 -2.32
C LEU A 8 -14.29 -16.13 -2.91
N VAL A 9 -14.74 -15.18 -2.06
CA VAL A 9 -15.53 -14.01 -2.50
C VAL A 9 -14.69 -13.05 -3.32
N PHE A 10 -13.40 -12.89 -3.01
CA PHE A 10 -12.47 -12.10 -3.81
C PHE A 10 -12.19 -12.71 -5.20
N VAL A 11 -12.16 -14.04 -5.29
CA VAL A 11 -11.98 -14.77 -6.55
C VAL A 11 -13.22 -14.67 -7.44
N LEU A 12 -14.43 -14.71 -6.86
CA LEU A 12 -15.70 -14.67 -7.60
C LEU A 12 -16.02 -13.31 -8.23
N LEU A 13 -15.55 -12.20 -7.66
CA LEU A 13 -15.74 -10.85 -8.25
C LEU A 13 -14.75 -10.53 -9.40
N LEU A 14 -13.75 -11.39 -9.63
CA LEU A 14 -12.72 -11.21 -10.67
C LEU A 14 -12.87 -12.18 -11.86
N GLY A 15 -13.77 -13.15 -11.80
CA GLY A 15 -13.97 -14.14 -12.85
C GLY A 15 -15.06 -13.74 -13.84
N VAL A 16 -14.65 -13.14 -14.97
CA VAL A 16 -14.95 -13.53 -16.37
C VAL A 16 -14.39 -12.42 -17.26
N VAL A 17 -13.12 -12.54 -17.65
CA VAL A 17 -12.62 -12.00 -18.93
C VAL A 17 -11.67 -13.05 -19.49
N GLY A 18 -12.06 -13.65 -20.62
CA GLY A 18 -11.24 -14.61 -21.34
C GLY A 18 -9.89 -14.00 -21.75
N GLY A 19 -8.82 -14.75 -21.49
CA GLY A 19 -7.43 -14.38 -21.74
C GLY A 19 -6.56 -14.64 -20.52
N SER A 20 -5.89 -15.80 -20.48
CA SER A 20 -4.96 -16.24 -19.43
C SER A 20 -3.69 -15.37 -19.36
N THR A 21 -3.82 -14.12 -18.89
CA THR A 21 -2.66 -13.27 -18.60
C THR A 21 -2.76 -12.71 -17.18
N VAL A 22 -1.71 -12.99 -16.39
CA VAL A 22 -1.53 -12.43 -15.05
C VAL A 22 -1.49 -10.90 -15.16
N PRO A 23 -2.37 -10.14 -14.48
CA PRO A 23 -2.46 -8.70 -14.65
C PRO A 23 -1.20 -8.01 -14.10
N PRO A 24 -0.70 -6.94 -14.74
CA PRO A 24 0.37 -6.13 -14.18
C PRO A 24 -0.08 -5.49 -12.86
N VAL A 25 0.85 -5.36 -11.92
CA VAL A 25 0.56 -4.79 -10.58
C VAL A 25 1.44 -3.56 -10.33
N TYR A 26 0.84 -2.43 -9.99
CA TYR A 26 1.57 -1.22 -9.60
C TYR A 26 1.29 -0.91 -8.14
N ILE A 27 2.34 -0.75 -7.33
CA ILE A 27 2.21 -0.68 -5.86
C ILE A 27 2.72 0.67 -5.36
N PHE A 28 1.94 1.32 -4.52
CA PHE A 28 2.24 2.60 -3.89
C PHE A 28 2.04 2.48 -2.38
N GLY A 29 2.79 3.26 -1.62
CA GLY A 29 2.62 3.24 -0.17
C GLY A 29 3.87 3.47 0.64
N ASP A 30 3.84 2.91 1.84
CA ASP A 30 4.88 3.05 2.86
C ASP A 30 5.67 1.74 3.09
N SER A 31 6.27 1.60 4.28
CA SER A 31 7.06 0.44 4.70
C SER A 31 6.28 -0.88 4.65
N THR A 32 4.96 -0.83 4.76
CA THR A 32 4.08 -2.02 4.69
C THR A 32 4.02 -2.63 3.29
N ALA A 33 4.38 -1.84 2.27
CA ALA A 33 4.40 -2.24 0.87
C ALA A 33 5.79 -2.13 0.21
N ASP A 34 6.77 -1.48 0.85
CA ASP A 34 8.13 -1.34 0.33
C ASP A 34 8.85 -2.69 0.21
N VAL A 35 9.60 -2.82 -0.88
CA VAL A 35 10.38 -4.00 -1.25
C VAL A 35 11.84 -3.70 -1.54
N GLY A 36 12.27 -2.48 -1.26
CA GLY A 36 13.67 -2.04 -1.31
C GLY A 36 13.92 -0.70 -1.97
N ASN A 37 12.91 0.15 -2.24
CA ASN A 37 13.17 1.48 -2.80
C ASN A 37 14.06 2.30 -1.85
N ASN A 38 13.84 2.18 -0.54
CA ASN A 38 14.61 2.91 0.47
C ASN A 38 16.12 2.62 0.46
N ASN A 39 16.56 1.50 -0.10
CA ASN A 39 17.97 1.14 -0.21
C ASN A 39 18.74 2.07 -1.16
N PHE A 40 18.04 2.68 -2.12
CA PHE A 40 18.62 3.51 -3.18
C PHE A 40 18.57 5.01 -2.86
N LEU A 41 18.00 5.39 -1.71
CA LEU A 41 17.92 6.80 -1.29
C LEU A 41 19.24 7.24 -0.61
N PRO A 42 19.93 8.27 -1.12
CA PRO A 42 21.14 8.80 -0.50
C PRO A 42 20.87 9.34 0.91
N GLY A 43 21.74 9.02 1.87
CA GLY A 43 21.65 9.54 3.24
C GLY A 43 20.46 9.05 4.08
N ASN A 44 19.55 8.24 3.52
CA ASN A 44 18.37 7.74 4.22
C ASN A 44 18.73 6.64 5.25
N THR A 45 18.16 6.74 6.45
CA THR A 45 18.30 5.76 7.54
C THR A 45 17.11 4.80 7.64
N ALA A 46 15.95 5.12 7.06
CA ALA A 46 14.78 4.25 7.06
C ALA A 46 14.95 3.12 6.04
N LYS A 47 15.88 2.20 6.28
CA LYS A 47 16.14 1.02 5.44
C LYS A 47 15.76 -0.25 6.20
N ALA A 48 15.54 -1.34 5.47
CA ALA A 48 15.22 -2.65 6.02
C ALA A 48 16.07 -3.75 5.34
N ASN A 49 17.35 -3.44 5.14
CA ASN A 49 18.32 -4.29 4.45
C ASN A 49 19.44 -4.78 5.40
N PHE A 50 19.11 -4.97 6.68
CA PHE A 50 20.03 -5.44 7.72
C PHE A 50 19.64 -6.85 8.23
N PRO A 51 20.51 -7.56 9.00
CA PRO A 51 20.46 -9.01 9.16
C PRO A 51 19.15 -9.63 9.69
N HIS A 52 18.32 -8.89 10.44
CA HIS A 52 17.04 -9.42 10.93
C HIS A 52 15.90 -9.31 9.90
N ASN A 53 16.08 -8.54 8.82
CA ASN A 53 15.18 -8.57 7.68
C ASN A 53 15.56 -9.67 6.71
N GLY A 54 14.55 -10.31 6.13
CA GLY A 54 14.74 -11.29 5.06
C GLY A 54 15.29 -12.66 5.48
N ILE A 55 15.40 -12.96 6.78
CA ILE A 55 15.81 -14.28 7.28
C ILE A 55 14.90 -15.42 6.77
N ASP A 56 13.60 -15.15 6.58
CA ASP A 56 12.62 -16.07 6.01
C ASP A 56 12.36 -15.82 4.51
N PHE A 57 13.08 -14.88 3.90
CA PHE A 57 13.03 -14.64 2.46
C PHE A 57 13.87 -15.69 1.73
N PRO A 58 13.57 -16.03 0.46
CA PRO A 58 14.43 -16.90 -0.33
C PRO A 58 15.91 -16.50 -0.28
N HIS A 59 16.75 -17.46 0.07
CA HIS A 59 18.20 -17.29 0.29
C HIS A 59 18.58 -16.39 1.47
N GLN A 60 17.68 -16.20 2.45
CA GLN A 60 17.91 -15.43 3.68
C GLN A 60 18.39 -14.00 3.39
N LYS A 61 17.88 -13.40 2.30
CA LYS A 61 18.37 -12.12 1.79
C LYS A 61 17.47 -10.98 2.24
N ALA A 62 18.06 -10.04 2.99
CA ALA A 62 17.43 -8.75 3.26
C ALA A 62 17.28 -7.93 1.97
N THR A 63 16.04 -7.71 1.52
CA THR A 63 15.77 -6.98 0.27
C THR A 63 15.40 -5.50 0.48
N GLY A 64 15.23 -5.05 1.73
CA GLY A 64 14.59 -3.77 2.03
C GLY A 64 13.08 -3.88 2.28
N ARG A 65 12.54 -5.10 2.48
CA ARG A 65 11.20 -5.30 3.04
C ARG A 65 11.29 -5.10 4.55
N PHE A 66 10.39 -4.31 5.14
CA PHE A 66 10.26 -4.13 6.59
C PHE A 66 9.60 -5.34 7.25
N SER A 67 10.20 -6.52 7.02
CA SER A 67 9.73 -7.84 7.45
C SER A 67 10.91 -8.81 7.51
N ASN A 68 10.75 -9.90 8.24
CA ASN A 68 11.64 -11.07 8.19
C ASN A 68 11.56 -11.82 6.85
N GLY A 69 10.52 -11.60 6.03
CA GLY A 69 10.35 -12.28 4.75
C GLY A 69 9.52 -11.48 3.75
N PHE A 70 8.57 -12.15 3.10
CA PHE A 70 7.56 -11.50 2.26
C PHE A 70 6.70 -10.52 3.09
N ASN A 71 6.26 -9.42 2.48
CA ASN A 71 5.29 -8.51 3.08
C ASN A 71 3.88 -8.76 2.52
N GLY A 72 2.86 -8.05 3.00
CA GLY A 72 1.47 -8.26 2.61
C GLY A 72 1.23 -8.17 1.09
N VAL A 73 1.90 -7.22 0.42
CA VAL A 73 1.72 -7.03 -1.04
C VAL A 73 2.35 -8.15 -1.87
N ASP A 74 3.34 -8.88 -1.35
CA ASP A 74 3.83 -10.10 -1.99
C ASP A 74 2.78 -11.21 -2.00
N PHE A 75 2.09 -11.41 -0.87
CA PHE A 75 1.04 -12.42 -0.78
C PHE A 75 -0.15 -12.07 -1.66
N ILE A 76 -0.53 -10.78 -1.70
CA ILE A 76 -1.56 -10.30 -2.63
C ILE A 76 -1.14 -10.57 -4.08
N ALA A 77 0.10 -10.24 -4.48
CA ALA A 77 0.58 -10.51 -5.83
C ALA A 77 0.59 -12.02 -6.16
N LYS A 78 0.96 -12.87 -5.19
CA LYS A 78 0.92 -14.34 -5.34
C LYS A 78 -0.48 -14.86 -5.62
N THR A 79 -1.50 -14.32 -4.95
CA THR A 79 -2.90 -14.70 -5.23
C THR A 79 -3.36 -14.34 -6.65
N MET A 80 -2.67 -13.42 -7.33
CA MET A 80 -2.95 -13.03 -8.72
C MET A 80 -2.13 -13.84 -9.74
N GLY A 81 -1.32 -14.81 -9.30
CA GLY A 81 -0.47 -15.63 -10.17
C GLY A 81 0.96 -15.12 -10.38
N HIS A 82 1.39 -14.09 -9.65
CA HIS A 82 2.81 -13.68 -9.63
C HIS A 82 3.63 -14.55 -8.67
N LEU A 83 4.95 -14.61 -8.87
CA LEU A 83 5.83 -15.30 -7.91
C LEU A 83 5.95 -14.53 -6.58
N ARG A 84 5.90 -13.19 -6.65
CA ARG A 84 6.00 -12.21 -5.57
C ARG A 84 5.59 -10.83 -6.10
N SER A 85 5.61 -9.79 -5.27
CA SER A 85 5.35 -8.44 -5.75
C SER A 85 6.40 -8.00 -6.79
N PRO A 86 6.07 -7.03 -7.65
CA PRO A 86 7.04 -6.42 -8.56
C PRO A 86 8.27 -5.84 -7.85
N PRO A 87 9.40 -5.70 -8.56
CA PRO A 87 10.62 -5.12 -8.01
C PRO A 87 10.47 -3.61 -7.70
N PRO A 88 11.33 -3.05 -6.83
CA PRO A 88 11.30 -1.63 -6.50
C PRO A 88 11.77 -0.79 -7.69
N PHE A 89 11.05 0.30 -7.98
CA PHE A 89 11.32 1.20 -9.10
C PHE A 89 12.78 1.65 -9.14
N LEU A 90 13.35 2.05 -7.99
CA LEU A 90 14.72 2.57 -7.92
C LEU A 90 15.81 1.50 -8.13
N SER A 91 15.46 0.21 -8.19
CA SER A 91 16.42 -0.84 -8.52
C SER A 91 16.64 -1.05 -10.02
N PHE A 92 15.82 -0.40 -10.87
CA PHE A 92 15.90 -0.63 -12.30
C PHE A 92 17.11 0.05 -12.93
N THR A 93 17.85 -0.74 -13.70
CA THR A 93 18.73 -0.29 -14.77
C THR A 93 17.97 -0.20 -16.10
N ASN A 94 18.49 0.50 -17.11
CA ASN A 94 17.88 0.58 -18.45
C ASN A 94 17.48 -0.81 -18.99
N THR A 95 18.35 -1.82 -18.83
CA THR A 95 18.11 -3.18 -19.33
C THR A 95 16.97 -3.91 -18.59
N THR A 96 16.90 -3.77 -17.26
CA THR A 96 15.91 -4.47 -16.43
C THR A 96 14.54 -3.80 -16.52
N PHE A 97 14.52 -2.46 -16.59
CA PHE A 97 13.31 -1.66 -16.71
C PHE A 97 12.40 -2.17 -17.83
N HIS A 98 12.98 -2.34 -19.03
CA HIS A 98 12.29 -2.78 -20.23
C HIS A 98 11.67 -4.18 -20.16
N LYS A 99 12.19 -5.07 -19.31
CA LYS A 99 11.66 -6.43 -19.12
C LYS A 99 10.52 -6.48 -18.10
N HIS A 100 10.50 -5.54 -17.14
CA HIS A 100 9.63 -5.61 -15.97
C HIS A 100 8.45 -4.64 -16.02
N ILE A 101 8.53 -3.55 -16.78
CA ILE A 101 7.48 -2.51 -16.84
C ILE A 101 6.07 -3.06 -17.18
N PHE A 102 5.99 -4.13 -17.97
CA PHE A 102 4.73 -4.78 -18.35
C PHE A 102 4.22 -5.80 -17.33
N LYS A 103 5.01 -6.16 -16.31
CA LYS A 103 4.59 -7.03 -15.21
C LYS A 103 4.18 -6.25 -13.97
N GLY A 104 4.58 -4.98 -13.90
CA GLY A 104 4.32 -4.12 -12.76
C GLY A 104 5.59 -3.54 -12.14
N VAL A 105 5.40 -2.58 -11.23
CA VAL A 105 6.48 -1.88 -10.52
C VAL A 105 6.01 -1.53 -9.11
N ASN A 106 6.91 -1.63 -8.13
CA ASN A 106 6.65 -1.18 -6.77
C ASN A 106 7.33 0.18 -6.51
N PHE A 107 6.54 1.19 -6.19
CA PHE A 107 6.96 2.56 -5.89
C PHE A 107 6.93 2.89 -4.39
N ALA A 108 6.42 1.99 -3.54
CA ALA A 108 6.29 2.22 -2.11
C ALA A 108 7.65 2.47 -1.45
N SER A 109 7.67 3.30 -0.41
CA SER A 109 8.88 3.74 0.28
C SER A 109 8.62 3.84 1.79
N GLY A 110 9.43 3.14 2.59
CA GLY A 110 9.35 3.22 4.05
C GLY A 110 9.36 4.65 4.57
N GLY A 111 8.45 4.98 5.48
CA GLY A 111 8.30 6.33 6.03
C GLY A 111 7.45 7.31 5.19
N SER A 112 7.05 6.93 3.96
CA SER A 112 6.14 7.76 3.16
C SER A 112 4.78 7.94 3.84
N GLY A 113 4.19 9.12 3.66
CA GLY A 113 2.78 9.37 3.93
C GLY A 113 2.03 9.87 2.70
N ILE A 114 0.76 10.20 2.91
CA ILE A 114 -0.11 10.90 1.95
C ILE A 114 0.33 12.36 1.81
N LEU A 115 0.70 13.00 2.91
CA LEU A 115 1.22 14.37 2.92
C LEU A 115 2.70 14.38 2.58
N ASP A 116 3.12 15.38 1.81
CA ASP A 116 4.54 15.58 1.49
C ASP A 116 5.39 15.97 2.70
N SER A 117 4.76 16.46 3.78
CA SER A 117 5.41 16.76 5.06
C SER A 117 5.66 15.51 5.92
N THR A 118 5.14 14.35 5.52
CA THR A 118 5.26 13.11 6.31
C THR A 118 6.54 12.36 5.94
N GLY A 119 7.39 12.14 6.95
CA GLY A 119 8.65 11.42 6.79
C GLY A 119 9.72 12.22 6.04
N SER A 120 10.83 11.56 5.70
CA SER A 120 11.97 12.14 4.98
C SER A 120 12.39 11.32 3.76
N THR A 121 11.53 10.41 3.32
CA THR A 121 11.77 9.47 2.20
C THR A 121 10.94 9.85 0.97
N LEU A 122 10.71 8.92 0.02
CA LEU A 122 9.91 9.25 -1.16
C LEU A 122 8.46 9.51 -0.77
N THR A 123 8.01 10.76 -0.88
CA THR A 123 6.61 11.10 -0.69
C THR A 123 5.72 10.39 -1.70
N MET A 124 4.45 10.18 -1.38
CA MET A 124 3.50 9.57 -2.32
C MET A 124 3.43 10.36 -3.64
N ARG A 125 3.56 11.69 -3.61
CA ARG A 125 3.63 12.52 -4.83
C ARG A 125 4.84 12.17 -5.70
N MET A 126 6.00 11.85 -5.12
CA MET A 126 7.16 11.38 -5.88
C MET A 126 6.94 9.97 -6.45
N GLN A 127 6.26 9.09 -5.72
CA GLN A 127 5.87 7.76 -6.22
C GLN A 127 4.96 7.88 -7.46
N LEU A 128 4.01 8.83 -7.47
CA LEU A 128 3.17 9.12 -8.63
C LEU A 128 3.96 9.67 -9.82
N LYS A 129 4.96 10.51 -9.58
CA LYS A 129 5.88 10.98 -10.64
C LYS A 129 6.65 9.83 -11.27
N HIS A 130 7.15 8.89 -10.45
CA HIS A 130 7.81 7.69 -10.96
C HIS A 130 6.86 6.81 -11.78
N PHE A 131 5.60 6.68 -11.37
CA PHE A 131 4.61 5.99 -12.17
C PHE A 131 4.30 6.70 -13.49
N SER A 132 4.23 8.04 -13.51
CA SER A 132 4.11 8.81 -14.76
C SER A 132 5.26 8.49 -15.73
N THR A 133 6.50 8.40 -15.24
CA THR A 133 7.65 7.96 -16.04
C THR A 133 7.45 6.53 -16.58
N VAL A 134 6.95 5.60 -15.78
CA VAL A 134 6.65 4.23 -16.24
C VAL A 134 5.55 4.22 -17.30
N ARG A 135 4.49 5.00 -17.12
CA ARG A 135 3.40 5.16 -18.08
C ARG A 135 3.92 5.68 -19.42
N SER A 136 4.70 6.76 -19.43
CA SER A 136 5.28 7.32 -20.66
C SER A 136 6.17 6.31 -21.40
N ASN A 137 6.93 5.50 -20.65
CA ASN A 137 7.77 4.46 -21.25
C ASN A 137 6.97 3.28 -21.82
N ILE A 138 5.84 2.93 -21.21
CA ILE A 138 4.90 1.95 -21.78
C ILE A 138 4.33 2.51 -23.08
N SER A 139 3.82 3.76 -23.06
CA SER A 139 3.29 4.43 -24.26
C SER A 139 4.31 4.53 -25.39
N ALA A 140 5.57 4.88 -25.10
CA ALA A 140 6.63 4.94 -26.10
C ALA A 140 6.92 3.59 -26.78
N ARG A 141 6.60 2.48 -26.13
CA ARG A 141 6.87 1.12 -26.63
C ARG A 141 5.72 0.49 -27.38
N VAL A 142 4.49 0.73 -26.94
CA VAL A 142 3.30 0.06 -27.50
C VAL A 142 2.29 1.02 -28.13
N GLY A 143 2.53 2.33 -28.05
CA GLY A 143 1.59 3.38 -28.43
C GLY A 143 0.59 3.69 -27.32
N GLU A 144 -0.01 4.88 -27.39
CA GLU A 144 -0.89 5.41 -26.33
C GLU A 144 -2.11 4.53 -26.07
N LYS A 145 -2.82 4.13 -27.13
CA LYS A 145 -4.03 3.31 -27.01
C LYS A 145 -3.75 1.96 -26.34
N ALA A 146 -2.68 1.28 -26.74
CA ALA A 146 -2.32 0.00 -26.15
C ALA A 146 -1.83 0.15 -24.70
N ALA A 147 -1.14 1.24 -24.37
CA ALA A 147 -0.75 1.55 -23.01
C ALA A 147 -1.97 1.74 -22.10
N ASP A 148 -2.97 2.50 -22.55
CA ASP A 148 -4.22 2.71 -21.80
C ASP A 148 -4.99 1.39 -21.61
N GLU A 149 -5.00 0.50 -22.61
CA GLU A 149 -5.59 -0.84 -22.50
C GLU A 149 -4.87 -1.74 -21.48
N ILE A 150 -3.53 -1.68 -21.42
CA ILE A 150 -2.73 -2.41 -20.43
C ILE A 150 -3.02 -1.88 -19.03
N LEU A 151 -2.95 -0.56 -18.84
CA LEU A 151 -3.09 0.07 -17.53
C LEU A 151 -4.52 -0.05 -16.98
N SER A 152 -5.54 0.05 -17.84
CA SER A 152 -6.94 -0.16 -17.42
C SER A 152 -7.23 -1.59 -16.97
N LYS A 153 -6.45 -2.58 -17.44
CA LYS A 153 -6.56 -3.98 -17.02
C LYS A 153 -5.70 -4.31 -15.78
N SER A 154 -4.69 -3.48 -15.49
CA SER A 154 -3.74 -3.63 -14.37
C SER A 154 -4.36 -3.36 -13.01
N ILE A 155 -3.72 -3.83 -11.93
CA ILE A 155 -4.13 -3.63 -10.53
C ILE A 155 -3.21 -2.62 -9.85
N PHE A 156 -3.81 -1.65 -9.16
CA PHE A 156 -3.11 -0.59 -8.43
C PHE A 156 -3.31 -0.80 -6.94
N ILE A 157 -2.27 -1.24 -6.23
CA ILE A 157 -2.31 -1.49 -4.78
C ILE A 157 -1.79 -0.25 -4.06
N VAL A 158 -2.52 0.23 -3.05
CA VAL A 158 -2.12 1.39 -2.25
C VAL A 158 -2.21 1.07 -0.76
N SER A 159 -1.10 1.27 -0.04
CA SER A 159 -0.99 1.04 1.41
C SER A 159 -0.27 2.22 2.08
N THR A 160 -1.02 3.19 2.59
CA THR A 160 -0.48 4.46 3.10
C THR A 160 -1.39 5.07 4.16
N GLY A 161 -0.93 6.13 4.83
CA GLY A 161 -1.69 6.89 5.83
C GLY A 161 -1.19 6.66 7.26
N GLY A 162 -0.63 5.49 7.56
CA GLY A 162 -0.16 5.17 8.92
C GLY A 162 0.90 6.14 9.44
N ASN A 163 1.87 6.51 8.60
CA ASN A 163 2.90 7.48 8.97
C ASN A 163 2.34 8.89 9.20
N ASP A 164 1.30 9.30 8.47
CA ASP A 164 0.64 10.59 8.68
C ASP A 164 -0.02 10.64 10.07
N LEU A 165 -0.69 9.54 10.46
CA LEU A 165 -1.29 9.42 11.78
C LEU A 165 -0.24 9.45 12.90
N PHE A 166 0.87 8.71 12.73
CA PHE A 166 1.98 8.75 13.68
C PHE A 166 2.59 10.13 13.82
N ALA A 167 2.86 10.82 12.69
CA ALA A 167 3.46 12.15 12.69
C ALA A 167 2.56 13.17 13.38
N PHE A 168 1.27 13.18 13.07
CA PHE A 168 0.31 14.08 13.70
C PHE A 168 0.20 13.81 15.21
N PHE A 169 0.03 12.54 15.60
CA PHE A 169 -0.12 12.18 17.00
C PHE A 169 1.15 12.45 17.81
N ALA A 170 2.34 12.26 17.24
CA ALA A 170 3.59 12.60 17.91
C ALA A 170 3.75 14.11 18.14
N GLN A 171 3.21 14.94 17.24
CA GLN A 171 3.29 16.40 17.34
C GLN A 171 2.25 17.00 18.28
N PHE A 172 1.01 16.50 18.22
CA PHE A 172 -0.14 17.13 18.89
C PHE A 172 -0.74 16.30 20.03
N GLY A 173 -0.37 15.01 20.13
CA GLY A 173 -0.98 14.08 21.08
C GLY A 173 -2.47 13.85 20.80
N PRO A 174 -3.25 13.47 21.83
CA PRO A 174 -4.69 13.40 21.71
C PRO A 174 -5.29 14.81 21.62
N VAL A 175 -6.05 15.06 20.56
CA VAL A 175 -6.75 16.33 20.31
C VAL A 175 -8.26 16.15 20.42
N ASN A 176 -9.01 17.26 20.46
CA ASN A 176 -10.47 17.19 20.45
C ASN A 176 -11.01 16.64 19.11
N THR A 177 -12.25 16.16 19.10
CA THR A 177 -12.88 15.58 17.91
C THR A 177 -12.82 16.49 16.68
N THR A 178 -13.05 17.80 16.85
CA THR A 178 -13.04 18.75 15.73
C THR A 178 -11.67 18.89 15.08
N GLU A 179 -10.58 18.93 15.86
CA GLU A 179 -9.22 18.99 15.34
C GLU A 179 -8.83 17.69 14.63
N ARG A 180 -9.23 16.55 15.19
CA ARG A 180 -9.03 15.24 14.58
C ARG A 180 -9.75 15.12 13.23
N GLU A 181 -11.03 15.51 13.17
CA GLU A 181 -11.83 15.50 11.94
C GLU A 181 -11.23 16.40 10.86
N LYS A 182 -10.75 17.60 11.23
CA LYS A 182 -10.07 18.52 10.30
C LYS A 182 -8.80 17.89 9.71
N PHE A 183 -8.01 17.23 10.55
CA PHE A 183 -6.82 16.52 10.10
C PHE A 183 -7.16 15.37 9.14
N VAL A 184 -8.12 14.51 9.50
CA VAL A 184 -8.58 13.40 8.64
C VAL A 184 -9.13 13.93 7.32
N ALA A 185 -9.92 15.00 7.34
CA ALA A 185 -10.43 15.64 6.12
C ALA A 185 -9.29 16.13 5.21
N THR A 186 -8.22 16.69 5.79
CA THR A 186 -7.04 17.13 5.05
C THR A 186 -6.32 15.94 4.39
N LEU A 187 -6.16 14.83 5.11
CA LEU A 187 -5.59 13.59 4.56
C LEU A 187 -6.43 13.06 3.39
N ILE A 188 -7.75 12.99 3.57
CA ILE A 188 -8.67 12.46 2.56
C ILE A 188 -8.69 13.34 1.31
N SER A 189 -8.63 14.67 1.45
CA SER A 189 -8.53 15.58 0.30
C SER A 189 -7.25 15.33 -0.51
N ASN A 190 -6.09 15.22 0.15
CA ASN A 190 -4.83 14.93 -0.54
C ASN A 190 -4.83 13.53 -1.15
N TYR A 191 -5.45 12.56 -0.46
CA TYR A 191 -5.54 11.19 -0.96
C TYR A 191 -6.44 11.11 -2.21
N GLU A 192 -7.56 11.85 -2.22
CA GLU A 192 -8.43 12.01 -3.39
C GLU A 192 -7.64 12.51 -4.61
N ASP A 193 -6.78 13.51 -4.43
CA ASP A 193 -5.94 14.04 -5.51
C ASP A 193 -4.92 13.01 -6.04
N HIS A 194 -4.31 12.23 -5.15
CA HIS A 194 -3.40 11.16 -5.54
C HIS A 194 -4.11 10.05 -6.33
N ILE A 195 -5.30 9.63 -5.90
CA ILE A 195 -6.10 8.61 -6.61
C ILE A 195 -6.59 9.15 -7.97
N LYS A 196 -7.04 10.41 -8.03
CA LYS A 196 -7.39 11.07 -9.30
C LYS A 196 -6.21 11.14 -10.26
N THR A 197 -5.01 11.43 -9.76
CA THR A 197 -3.79 11.44 -10.56
C THR A 197 -3.52 10.06 -11.17
N LEU A 198 -3.60 8.98 -10.38
CA LEU A 198 -3.47 7.61 -10.89
C LEU A 198 -4.54 7.29 -11.95
N TYR A 199 -5.79 7.67 -11.70
CA TYR A 199 -6.88 7.46 -12.64
C TYR A 199 -6.63 8.18 -13.98
N ASN A 200 -6.18 9.43 -13.94
CA ASN A 200 -5.83 10.21 -15.13
C ASN A 200 -4.65 9.61 -15.89
N LEU A 201 -3.76 8.89 -15.20
CA LEU A 201 -2.65 8.13 -15.80
C LEU A 201 -3.06 6.73 -16.30
N GLY A 202 -4.35 6.39 -16.29
CA GLY A 202 -4.88 5.15 -16.87
C GLY A 202 -5.28 4.07 -15.86
N ALA A 203 -5.09 4.30 -14.56
CA ALA A 203 -5.50 3.35 -13.53
C ALA A 203 -7.03 3.19 -13.49
N ARG A 204 -7.52 1.95 -13.42
CA ARG A 204 -8.96 1.67 -13.30
C ARG A 204 -9.31 0.73 -12.16
N LYS A 205 -8.40 -0.14 -11.71
CA LYS A 205 -8.67 -1.13 -10.67
C LYS A 205 -7.78 -0.87 -9.47
N PHE A 206 -8.38 -0.46 -8.36
CA PHE A 206 -7.67 -0.10 -7.13
C PHE A 206 -7.88 -1.16 -6.05
N ALA A 207 -6.81 -1.55 -5.37
CA ALA A 207 -6.84 -2.35 -4.15
C ALA A 207 -6.27 -1.50 -3.02
N ILE A 208 -7.14 -0.99 -2.15
CA ILE A 208 -6.76 -0.13 -1.04
C ILE A 208 -6.55 -0.99 0.20
N ILE A 209 -5.41 -0.83 0.85
CA ILE A 209 -5.08 -1.49 2.12
C ILE A 209 -5.30 -0.44 3.21
N GLY A 210 -6.24 -0.69 4.12
CA GLY A 210 -6.52 0.20 5.24
C GLY A 210 -5.35 0.31 6.20
N VAL A 211 -5.41 1.30 7.09
CA VAL A 211 -4.46 1.47 8.18
C VAL A 211 -4.84 0.55 9.34
N PRO A 212 -3.93 -0.24 9.92
CA PRO A 212 -4.26 -1.08 11.05
C PRO A 212 -4.51 -0.25 12.32
N ASN A 213 -4.82 -0.91 13.42
CA ASN A 213 -4.84 -0.35 14.77
C ASN A 213 -3.42 0.08 15.23
N VAL A 214 -2.94 1.18 14.66
CA VAL A 214 -1.57 1.69 14.84
C VAL A 214 -1.24 2.08 16.28
N GLY A 215 -2.24 2.40 17.11
CA GLY A 215 -2.08 2.60 18.55
C GLY A 215 -1.67 1.35 19.32
N CYS A 216 -1.80 0.16 18.70
CA CYS A 216 -1.35 -1.11 19.25
C CYS A 216 0.04 -1.54 18.77
N CYS A 217 0.73 -0.73 17.95
CA CYS A 217 2.09 -1.06 17.53
C CYS A 217 3.02 -1.16 18.74
N PRO A 218 3.96 -2.13 18.78
CA PRO A 218 4.85 -2.32 19.93
C PRO A 218 5.61 -1.06 20.36
N SER A 219 6.10 -0.25 19.41
CA SER A 219 6.79 1.03 19.70
C SER A 219 5.91 2.09 20.35
N ILE A 220 4.60 2.06 20.08
CA ILE A 220 3.64 2.95 20.71
C ILE A 220 3.32 2.44 22.11
N ARG A 221 3.04 1.14 22.24
CA ARG A 221 2.73 0.50 23.52
C ARG A 221 3.88 0.56 24.52
N SER A 222 5.13 0.47 24.06
CA SER A 222 6.31 0.59 24.92
C SER A 222 6.43 1.96 25.59
N SER A 223 5.81 2.99 25.00
CA SER A 223 5.78 4.35 25.54
C SER A 223 4.58 4.60 26.45
N ASN A 224 3.63 3.65 26.53
CA ASN A 224 2.48 3.69 27.42
C ASN A 224 2.82 2.94 28.73
N PRO A 225 2.72 3.56 29.92
CA PRO A 225 3.01 2.91 31.20
C PRO A 225 2.22 1.63 31.47
N THR A 226 0.99 1.49 30.94
CA THR A 226 0.19 0.28 31.11
C THR A 226 0.54 -0.81 30.09
N GLY A 227 1.29 -0.47 29.05
CA GLY A 227 1.54 -1.36 27.90
C GLY A 227 0.30 -1.58 27.03
N ASP A 228 -0.80 -0.87 27.26
CA ASP A 228 -2.02 -0.96 26.45
C ASP A 228 -1.91 -0.19 25.14
N CYS A 229 -2.81 -0.50 24.22
CA CYS A 229 -2.98 0.30 23.03
C CYS A 229 -3.40 1.73 23.37
N ILE A 230 -2.93 2.70 22.58
CA ILE A 230 -3.44 4.08 22.64
C ILE A 230 -4.72 4.17 21.81
N ASN A 231 -5.87 4.23 22.50
CA ASN A 231 -7.19 4.23 21.86
C ASN A 231 -7.44 5.46 20.99
N ASP A 232 -6.95 6.64 21.39
CA ASP A 232 -7.09 7.86 20.58
C ASP A 232 -6.45 7.67 19.21
N LEU A 233 -5.20 7.17 19.15
CA LEU A 233 -4.50 6.89 17.90
C LEU A 233 -5.23 5.81 17.06
N ASN A 234 -5.87 4.83 17.69
CA ASN A 234 -6.72 3.88 16.99
C ASN A 234 -8.01 4.51 16.43
N ALA A 235 -8.55 5.56 17.08
CA ALA A 235 -9.69 6.30 16.58
C ALA A 235 -9.35 7.06 15.29
N TYR A 236 -8.16 7.70 15.21
CA TYR A 236 -7.68 8.30 13.95
C TYR A 236 -7.65 7.28 12.80
N ALA A 237 -7.14 6.06 13.06
CA ALA A 237 -7.08 5.02 12.05
C ALA A 237 -8.48 4.57 11.60
N SER A 238 -9.39 4.39 12.54
CA SER A 238 -10.78 4.02 12.23
C SER A 238 -11.48 5.10 11.40
N GLU A 239 -11.39 6.36 11.80
CA GLU A 239 -12.00 7.49 11.09
C GLU A 239 -11.41 7.67 9.69
N PHE A 240 -10.09 7.59 9.56
CA PHE A 240 -9.41 7.65 8.26
C PHE A 240 -9.83 6.51 7.33
N ASN A 241 -9.96 5.28 7.85
CA ASN A 241 -10.39 4.13 7.05
C ASN A 241 -11.84 4.26 6.55
N GLU A 242 -12.77 4.69 7.40
CA GLU A 242 -14.16 4.90 7.00
C GLU A 242 -14.31 6.05 5.99
N ALA A 243 -13.55 7.13 6.18
CA ALA A 243 -13.52 8.23 5.21
C ALA A 243 -12.90 7.79 3.87
N THR A 244 -11.86 6.95 3.89
CA THR A 244 -11.25 6.35 2.70
C THR A 244 -12.24 5.46 1.96
N LYS A 245 -13.02 4.65 2.68
CA LYS A 245 -14.09 3.83 2.09
C LYS A 245 -15.14 4.69 1.38
N SER A 246 -15.60 5.75 2.05
CA SER A 246 -16.55 6.71 1.47
C SER A 246 -15.98 7.39 0.23
N LEU A 247 -14.72 7.80 0.27
CA LEU A 247 -14.01 8.39 -0.86
C LEU A 247 -13.95 7.42 -2.06
N MET A 248 -13.54 6.17 -1.85
CA MET A 248 -13.44 5.20 -2.94
C MET A 248 -14.80 4.86 -3.56
N HIS A 249 -15.86 4.78 -2.77
CA HIS A 249 -17.23 4.64 -3.27
C HIS A 249 -17.63 5.84 -4.15
N LYS A 250 -17.45 7.07 -3.64
CA LYS A 250 -17.68 8.31 -4.39
C LYS A 250 -16.95 8.31 -5.74
N LEU A 251 -15.63 8.04 -5.72
CA LEU A 251 -14.82 8.05 -6.94
C LEU A 251 -15.27 6.96 -7.93
N SER A 252 -15.58 5.75 -7.46
CA SER A 252 -16.02 4.67 -8.36
C SER A 252 -17.38 4.93 -9.02
N SER A 253 -18.27 5.67 -8.35
CA SER A 253 -19.54 6.11 -8.94
C SER A 253 -19.38 7.26 -9.95
N THR A 254 -18.32 8.07 -9.79
CA THR A 254 -18.05 9.25 -10.62
C THR A 254 -17.24 8.90 -11.87
N TYR A 255 -16.26 8.01 -11.74
CA TYR A 255 -15.26 7.75 -12.76
C TYR A 255 -15.52 6.44 -13.50
N LYS A 256 -15.81 6.56 -14.80
CA LYS A 256 -16.15 5.44 -15.66
C LYS A 256 -15.08 4.33 -15.64
N GLY A 257 -15.53 3.11 -15.36
CA GLY A 257 -14.68 1.92 -15.35
C GLY A 257 -13.78 1.80 -14.12
N MET A 258 -13.83 2.76 -13.18
CA MET A 258 -13.15 2.61 -11.90
C MET A 258 -13.81 1.49 -11.08
N LYS A 259 -12.99 0.56 -10.61
CA LYS A 259 -13.35 -0.49 -9.66
C LYS A 259 -12.41 -0.40 -8.48
N HIS A 260 -12.90 -0.71 -7.29
CA HIS A 260 -12.08 -0.75 -6.10
C HIS A 260 -12.43 -1.95 -5.22
N ALA A 261 -11.45 -2.36 -4.42
CA ALA A 261 -11.63 -3.24 -3.28
C ALA A 261 -10.82 -2.71 -2.11
N ILE A 262 -11.30 -2.92 -0.88
CA ILE A 262 -10.67 -2.44 0.34
C ILE A 262 -10.37 -3.63 1.24
N GLY A 263 -9.10 -3.80 1.61
CA GLY A 263 -8.67 -4.77 2.62
C GLY A 263 -8.53 -4.09 3.98
N SER A 264 -9.40 -4.43 4.93
CA SER A 264 -9.35 -3.89 6.29
C SER A 264 -8.26 -4.58 7.11
N THR A 265 -7.06 -4.00 7.14
CA THR A 265 -5.99 -4.46 8.04
C THR A 265 -6.34 -4.21 9.50
N TYR A 266 -7.15 -3.18 9.79
CA TYR A 266 -7.66 -2.91 11.13
C TYR A 266 -8.42 -4.10 11.69
N GLU A 267 -9.37 -4.65 10.92
CA GLU A 267 -10.13 -5.84 11.33
C GLU A 267 -9.25 -7.08 11.41
N VAL A 268 -8.37 -7.29 10.42
CA VAL A 268 -7.46 -8.45 10.40
C VAL A 268 -6.58 -8.47 11.64
N VAL A 269 -5.90 -7.36 11.95
CA VAL A 269 -5.01 -7.28 13.11
C VAL A 269 -5.81 -7.33 14.41
N SER A 270 -6.97 -6.68 14.49
CA SER A 270 -7.86 -6.77 15.66
C SER A 270 -8.28 -8.21 15.95
N ASN A 271 -8.63 -8.97 14.92
CA ASN A 271 -9.01 -10.38 15.06
C ASN A 271 -7.83 -11.25 15.47
N ILE A 272 -6.64 -11.01 14.92
CA ILE A 272 -5.41 -11.71 15.33
C ILE A 272 -5.10 -11.47 16.80
N MET A 273 -5.19 -10.23 17.27
CA MET A 273 -4.92 -9.92 18.68
C MET A 273 -5.96 -10.52 19.63
N LYS A 274 -7.24 -10.56 19.22
CA LYS A 274 -8.31 -11.17 20.01
C LYS A 274 -8.24 -12.69 20.04
N ASN A 275 -7.83 -13.31 18.93
CA ASN A 275 -7.84 -14.75 18.74
C ASN A 275 -6.48 -15.30 18.27
N PRO A 276 -5.37 -15.07 19.01
CA PRO A 276 -4.03 -15.41 18.55
C PRO A 276 -3.84 -16.92 18.31
N HIS A 277 -4.60 -17.77 19.01
CA HIS A 277 -4.54 -19.22 18.87
C HIS A 277 -5.06 -19.73 17.51
N GLU A 278 -5.89 -18.97 16.80
CA GLU A 278 -6.40 -19.36 15.48
C GLU A 278 -5.32 -19.31 14.39
N LEU A 279 -4.21 -18.59 14.62
CA LEU A 279 -3.08 -18.52 13.69
C LEU A 279 -2.19 -19.76 13.71
N VAL A 280 -2.25 -20.57 14.78
CA VAL A 280 -1.35 -21.71 15.00
C VAL A 280 -1.98 -23.04 14.56
N ARG A 281 -3.27 -23.03 14.17
CA ARG A 281 -3.98 -24.23 13.68
C ARG A 281 -3.90 -24.38 12.15
N GLY A 282 -2.67 -24.32 11.64
CA GLY A 282 -2.33 -24.58 10.24
C GLY A 282 -1.62 -25.92 10.11
#